data_AF-A0A8R7UWT8-F1
#
_entry.id   AF-A0A8R7UWT8-F1
#
_cell.length_a   1.000
_cell.length_b   1.000
_cell.length_c   1.000
_cell.angle_alpha   90.00
_cell.angle_beta   90.00
_cell.angle_gamma   90.00
#
_symmetry.space_group_name_H-M   'P 1'
#
loop_
_entity.id
_entity.type
_entity.pdbx_description
1 polymer ?
#
loop_
_entity_poly.entity_id
_entity_poly.type
_entity_poly.pdbx_seq_one_letter_code
_entity_poly.pdbx_strand_id
1 'polypeptide(L)'
;TNQKTWLVVCDVLLLIKLEAVKWISSEVFQFKAFKLKSLDAKNKKARWAKVDRLNNWAIFVSADGRCEALSFMNPERWGGRSNHIYFPSYESERPWAAVQLW
;
A
#
# COMPACT_ATOMS: atom_id res chain seq x y z
N THR A 1 -1.39 10.54 -15.65
CA THR A 1 -0.82 9.39 -14.89
C THR A 1 -1.40 9.45 -13.48
N ASN A 2 -2.37 8.59 -13.17
CA ASN A 2 -3.01 8.58 -11.85
C ASN A 2 -2.10 7.86 -10.84
N GLN A 3 -1.17 8.59 -10.25
CA GLN A 3 -0.32 8.09 -9.16
C GLN A 3 -0.98 8.45 -7.83
N LYS A 4 -1.28 7.45 -7.00
CA LYS A 4 -1.78 7.65 -5.63
C LYS A 4 -0.73 7.17 -4.64
N THR A 5 -0.59 7.91 -3.55
CA THR A 5 0.38 7.60 -2.51
C THR A 5 -0.27 7.74 -1.15
N TRP A 6 -0.04 6.76 -0.27
CA TRP A 6 -0.50 6.78 1.11
C TRP A 6 0.70 6.64 2.05
N LEU A 7 0.66 7.37 3.15
CA LEU A 7 1.58 7.22 4.26
C LEU A 7 0.90 6.36 5.33
N VAL A 8 1.58 5.33 5.82
CA VAL A 8 1.00 4.36 6.75
C VAL A 8 1.95 4.13 7.90
N VAL A 9 1.43 4.21 9.13
CA VAL A 9 2.17 3.85 10.33
C VAL A 9 1.91 2.36 10.62
N CYS A 10 2.97 1.55 10.60
CA CYS A 10 2.98 0.16 11.08
C CYS A 10 4.01 0.08 12.23
N ASP A 11 4.81 -0.99 12.32
CA ASP A 11 6.06 -1.00 13.13
C ASP A 11 7.04 0.10 12.68
N VAL A 12 6.97 0.50 11.42
CA VAL A 12 7.73 1.57 10.80
C VAL A 12 6.81 2.43 9.93
N LEU A 13 7.28 3.62 9.57
CA LEU A 13 6.59 4.47 8.60
C LEU A 13 6.78 3.91 7.17
N LEU A 14 5.68 3.57 6.51
CA LEU A 14 5.63 3.06 5.15
C LEU A 14 5.00 4.09 4.20
N LEU A 15 5.55 4.18 3.01
CA LEU A 15 4.99 4.89 1.87
C LEU A 15 4.49 3.86 0.87
N ILE A 16 3.18 3.80 0.64
CA ILE A 16 2.55 2.92 -0.34
C ILE A 16 2.24 3.73 -1.59
N LYS A 17 2.74 3.28 -2.74
CA LYS A 17 2.48 3.90 -4.04
C LYS A 17 1.69 2.96 -4.92
N LEU A 18 0.61 3.47 -5.52
CA LEU A 18 -0.11 2.84 -6.61
C LEU A 18 0.38 3.44 -7.93
N GLU A 19 0.91 2.59 -8.78
CA GLU A 19 1.37 2.94 -10.11
C GLU A 19 0.52 2.22 -11.15
N ALA A 20 -0.10 2.98 -12.06
CA ALA A 20 -0.76 2.43 -13.22
C ALA A 20 0.28 2.18 -14.31
N VAL A 21 0.54 0.92 -14.63
CA VAL A 21 1.40 0.53 -15.74
C VAL A 21 0.52 0.28 -16.94
N LYS A 22 0.64 1.13 -17.96
CA LYS A 22 0.00 0.87 -19.26
C LYS A 22 0.76 -0.21 -19.98
N TRP A 23 0.10 -1.34 -20.20
CA TRP A 23 0.51 -2.33 -21.18
C TRP A 23 -0.35 -2.22 -22.43
N ILE A 24 0.19 -2.69 -23.55
CA ILE A 24 -0.28 -2.48 -24.93
C ILE A 24 -1.77 -2.80 -25.13
N SER A 25 -2.41 -3.54 -24.22
CA SER A 25 -3.86 -3.83 -24.22
C SER A 25 -4.56 -3.82 -22.84
N SER A 26 -3.88 -3.46 -21.75
CA SER A 26 -4.49 -3.41 -20.40
C SER A 26 -3.78 -2.46 -19.44
N GLU A 27 -4.53 -1.83 -18.53
CA GLU A 27 -3.97 -1.12 -17.39
C GLU A 27 -3.78 -2.08 -16.23
N VAL A 28 -2.52 -2.36 -15.86
CA VAL A 28 -2.19 -3.16 -14.69
C VAL A 28 -1.81 -2.21 -13.55
N PHE A 29 -2.48 -2.36 -12.43
CA PHE A 29 -2.19 -1.61 -11.21
C PHE A 29 -1.15 -2.36 -10.38
N GLN A 30 -0.05 -1.70 -10.05
CA GLN A 30 0.98 -2.25 -9.17
C GLN A 30 1.13 -1.40 -7.91
N PHE A 31 1.16 -2.05 -6.76
CA PHE A 31 1.52 -1.41 -5.50
C PHE A 31 3.00 -1.61 -5.19
N LYS A 32 3.64 -0.55 -4.69
CA LYS A 32 5.01 -0.57 -4.18
C LYS A 32 5.02 0.00 -2.77
N ALA A 33 5.79 -0.61 -1.88
CA ALA A 33 5.97 -0.13 -0.51
C ALA A 33 7.42 0.34 -0.29
N PHE A 34 7.58 1.41 0.48
CA PHE A 34 8.89 1.90 0.89
C PHE A 34 8.89 2.23 2.37
N LYS A 35 9.87 1.77 3.13
CA LYS A 35 10.06 2.15 4.54
C LYS A 35 10.94 3.37 4.67
N LEU A 36 10.59 4.25 5.61
CA LEU A 36 11.43 5.37 5.99
C LEU A 36 12.71 4.83 6.65
N LYS A 37 13.87 5.27 6.16
CA LYS A 37 15.19 4.95 6.72
C LYS A 37 15.75 6.07 7.57
N SER A 38 15.57 7.31 7.12
CA SER A 38 16.02 8.49 7.85
C SER A 38 15.22 9.70 7.39
N LEU A 39 14.95 10.62 8.32
CA LEU A 39 14.33 11.90 8.04
C LEU A 39 15.26 13.02 8.50
N ASP A 40 15.75 13.80 7.55
CA ASP A 40 16.49 15.03 7.81
C ASP A 40 15.50 16.21 7.72
N ALA A 41 15.00 16.63 8.89
CA ALA A 41 14.05 17.74 8.99
C ALA A 41 14.65 19.09 8.59
N LYS A 42 15.97 19.28 8.81
CA LYS A 42 16.68 20.53 8.49
C LYS A 42 16.77 20.74 6.99
N ASN A 43 17.11 19.68 6.25
CA ASN A 43 17.20 19.72 4.79
C ASN A 43 15.91 19.28 4.08
N LYS A 44 14.84 18.97 4.84
CA LYS A 44 13.55 18.46 4.34
C LYS A 44 13.71 17.24 3.42
N LYS A 45 14.63 16.32 3.76
CA LYS A 45 14.92 15.12 2.95
C LYS A 45 14.55 13.85 3.71
N ALA A 46 13.78 12.99 3.06
CA ALA A 46 13.45 11.66 3.56
C ALA A 46 14.15 10.60 2.68
N ARG A 47 14.85 9.65 3.31
CA ARG A 47 15.43 8.49 2.62
C ARG A 47 14.49 7.32 2.78
N TRP A 48 14.06 6.76 1.66
CA TRP A 48 13.13 5.64 1.60
C TRP A 48 13.83 4.42 1.01
N ALA A 49 13.53 3.23 1.53
CA ALA A 49 14.01 1.96 0.98
C ALA A 49 12.83 1.11 0.55
N LYS A 50 12.87 0.52 -0.65
CA LYS A 50 11.83 -0.40 -1.11
C LYS A 50 11.69 -1.57 -0.13
N VAL A 51 10.46 -2.02 0.07
CA VAL A 51 10.12 -3.19 0.85
C VAL A 51 9.34 -4.14 -0.05
N ASP A 52 9.77 -5.39 -0.09
CA ASP A 52 9.17 -6.43 -0.93
C ASP A 52 8.11 -7.24 -0.18
N ARG A 53 8.12 -7.19 1.16
CA ARG A 53 7.15 -7.90 2.02
C ARG A 53 6.73 -7.10 3.24
N LEU A 54 5.44 -7.13 3.55
CA LEU A 54 4.83 -6.55 4.75
C LEU A 54 4.79 -7.55 5.93
N ASN A 55 5.30 -8.76 5.75
CA ASN A 55 5.32 -9.83 6.77
C ASN A 55 3.91 -10.17 7.27
N ASN A 56 3.63 -9.97 8.56
CA ASN A 56 2.37 -10.24 9.22
C ASN A 56 1.38 -9.06 9.13
N TRP A 57 1.71 -8.00 8.39
CA TRP A 57 0.84 -6.84 8.20
C TRP A 57 -0.02 -6.96 6.95
N ALA A 58 -1.24 -6.42 7.03
CA ALA A 58 -2.06 -6.04 5.89
C ALA A 58 -2.31 -4.53 5.91
N ILE A 59 -2.40 -3.93 4.73
CA ILE A 59 -2.62 -2.49 4.56
C ILE A 59 -3.92 -2.27 3.81
N PHE A 60 -4.77 -1.37 4.30
CA PHE A 60 -6.02 -1.00 3.66
C PHE A 60 -5.90 0.42 3.11
N VAL A 61 -6.05 0.55 1.80
CA VAL A 61 -6.03 1.85 1.12
C VAL A 61 -7.44 2.20 0.64
N SER A 62 -7.76 3.50 0.62
CA SER A 62 -9.02 4.00 0.07
C SER A 62 -8.87 4.39 -1.39
N ALA A 63 -9.96 4.35 -2.15
CA ALA A 63 -10.01 4.98 -3.46
C ALA A 63 -9.91 6.51 -3.35
N ASP A 64 -10.35 7.11 -2.25
CA ASP A 64 -10.13 8.53 -1.99
C ASP A 64 -8.71 8.74 -1.42
N GLY A 65 -7.87 9.47 -2.16
CA GLY A 65 -6.50 9.77 -1.75
C GLY A 65 -6.40 10.70 -0.54
N ARG A 66 -7.51 11.28 -0.09
CA ARG A 66 -7.60 12.08 1.15
C ARG A 66 -7.72 11.21 2.39
N CYS A 67 -8.19 9.97 2.24
CA CYS A 67 -8.29 9.03 3.35
C CYS A 67 -6.91 8.45 3.67
N GLU A 68 -6.61 8.37 4.96
CA GLU A 68 -5.45 7.66 5.45
C GLU A 68 -5.60 6.16 5.19
N ALA A 69 -4.46 5.49 4.97
CA ALA A 69 -4.44 4.04 4.86
C ALA A 69 -4.23 3.44 6.25
N LEU A 70 -4.90 2.32 6.49
CA LEU A 70 -4.89 1.62 7.79
C LEU A 70 -3.95 0.42 7.73
N SER A 71 -3.32 0.10 8.85
CA SER A 71 -2.48 -1.09 9.00
C SER A 71 -3.07 -2.03 10.04
N PHE A 72 -3.05 -3.33 9.73
CA PHE A 72 -3.53 -4.37 10.65
C PHE A 72 -2.51 -5.49 10.73
N MET A 73 -2.11 -5.82 11.96
CA MET A 73 -1.21 -6.94 12.24
C MET A 73 -2.03 -8.23 12.42
N ASN A 74 -1.52 -9.34 11.88
CA ASN A 74 -2.12 -10.68 11.94
C ASN A 74 -3.58 -10.70 11.43
N PRO A 75 -3.82 -10.27 10.17
CA PRO A 75 -5.14 -10.16 9.58
C PRO A 75 -5.91 -11.49 9.52
N GLU A 76 -5.22 -12.62 9.63
CA GLU A 76 -5.80 -13.96 9.67
C GLU A 76 -6.83 -14.12 10.81
N ARG A 77 -6.69 -13.37 11.91
CA ARG A 77 -7.62 -13.41 13.06
C ARG A 77 -9.05 -13.00 12.71
N TRP A 78 -9.24 -12.31 11.60
CA TRP A 78 -10.56 -11.90 11.09
C TRP A 78 -10.79 -12.37 9.65
N GLY A 79 -10.03 -13.37 9.18
CA GLY A 79 -10.18 -13.96 7.85
C GLY A 79 -9.45 -13.22 6.71
N GLY A 80 -8.57 -12.27 7.05
CA GLY A 80 -7.67 -11.60 6.10
C GLY A 80 -6.38 -12.39 5.81
N ARG A 81 -5.48 -11.76 5.07
CA ARG A 81 -4.19 -12.34 4.64
C ARG A 81 -3.06 -11.35 4.89
N SER A 82 -1.98 -11.81 5.49
CA SER A 82 -0.78 -11.01 5.69
C SER A 82 -0.02 -10.80 4.39
N ASN A 83 0.87 -9.81 4.34
CA ASN A 83 1.57 -9.42 3.12
C ASN A 83 0.64 -8.97 1.97
N HIS A 84 -0.53 -8.43 2.28
CA HIS A 84 -1.49 -7.95 1.29
C HIS A 84 -1.86 -6.48 1.47
N ILE A 85 -2.15 -5.84 0.34
CA ILE A 85 -2.78 -4.53 0.28
C ILE A 85 -4.21 -4.72 -0.18
N TYR A 86 -5.16 -4.24 0.62
CA TYR A 86 -6.59 -4.25 0.38
C TYR A 86 -7.03 -2.91 -0.19
N PHE A 87 -7.84 -2.92 -1.23
CA PHE A 87 -8.37 -1.74 -1.90
C PHE A 87 -9.83 -1.96 -2.32
N PRO A 88 -10.66 -0.91 -2.45
CA PRO A 88 -12.06 -1.06 -2.83
C PRO A 88 -12.21 -1.75 -4.18
N SER A 89 -13.09 -2.75 -4.26
CA SER A 89 -13.49 -3.36 -5.52
C SER A 89 -14.89 -2.89 -5.87
N TYR A 90 -15.01 -2.21 -7.01
CA TYR A 90 -16.31 -1.71 -7.51
C TYR A 90 -16.97 -2.67 -8.51
N GLU A 91 -16.26 -3.71 -8.95
CA GLU A 91 -16.68 -4.64 -10.00
C GLU A 91 -17.07 -6.03 -9.47
N SER A 92 -16.93 -6.27 -8.17
CA SER A 92 -17.19 -7.59 -7.57
C SER A 92 -18.20 -7.52 -6.42
N GLU A 93 -18.87 -8.63 -6.12
CA GLU A 93 -19.72 -8.78 -4.93
C GLU A 93 -18.96 -8.56 -3.62
N ARG A 94 -17.62 -8.63 -3.64
CA ARG A 94 -16.77 -8.38 -2.48
C ARG A 94 -16.43 -6.89 -2.40
N PRO A 95 -16.61 -6.26 -1.23
CA PRO A 95 -16.31 -4.82 -1.08
C PRO A 95 -14.82 -4.48 -1.22
N TRP A 96 -13.93 -5.48 -1.06
CA TRP A 96 -12.48 -5.31 -1.11
C TRP A 96 -11.84 -6.34 -2.06
N ALA A 97 -10.94 -5.84 -2.91
CA ALA A 97 -9.95 -6.65 -3.58
C ALA A 97 -8.64 -6.63 -2.75
N ALA A 98 -7.80 -7.65 -2.93
CA ALA A 98 -6.53 -7.76 -2.24
C ALA A 98 -5.44 -8.19 -3.21
N VAL A 99 -4.26 -7.60 -3.07
CA VAL A 99 -3.07 -7.94 -3.85
C VAL A 99 -1.90 -8.18 -2.93
N GLN A 100 -1.15 -9.25 -3.19
CA GLN A 100 0.07 -9.55 -2.45
C GLN A 100 1.18 -8.58 -2.86
N LEU A 101 1.98 -8.12 -1.90
CA LEU A 101 3.17 -7.31 -2.19
C LEU A 101 4.35 -8.20 -2.62
N TRP A 102 5.07 -7.75 -3.67
CA TRP A 102 6.24 -8.40 -4.28
C TRP A 102 7.45 -7.47 -4.42
#